data_AF-A0A7L2R3N4-F1
#
_entry.id   AF-A0A7L2R3N4-F1
#
_cell.length_a   1.000
_cell.length_b   1.000
_cell.length_c   1.000
_cell.angle_alpha   90.00
_cell.angle_beta   90.00
_cell.angle_gamma   90.00
#
_symmetry.space_group_name_H-M   'P 1'
#
loop_
_entity.id
_entity.type
_entity.pdbx_description
1 polymer ?
#
loop_
_entity_poly.entity_id
_entity_poly.type
_entity_poly.pdbx_seq_one_letter_code
_entity_poly.pdbx_strand_id
1 'polypeptide(L)'
;VTIENPLIQSKEAEREEKFNPVTPSAYKLLLSENHSVVKTSSCYDTDTRLLSLLHLPVKDPQDYYSLGDIVANGQSLHGRVLNVLAAVMAVSE
;
A
#
# COMPACT_ATOMS: atom_id res chain seq x y z
N VAL A 1 -7.57 -11.56 -3.36
CA VAL A 1 -7.03 -11.79 -4.72
C VAL A 1 -5.93 -12.81 -4.60
N THR A 2 -6.02 -13.89 -5.36
CA THR A 2 -5.01 -14.95 -5.40
C THR A 2 -4.40 -14.99 -6.79
N ILE A 3 -3.07 -15.11 -6.86
CA ILE A 3 -2.33 -15.15 -8.12
C ILE A 3 -1.71 -16.54 -8.26
N GLU A 4 -2.04 -17.22 -9.35
CA GLU A 4 -1.49 -18.53 -9.70
C GLU A 4 -0.40 -18.39 -10.76
N ASN A 5 0.67 -19.18 -10.61
CA ASN A 5 1.87 -19.15 -11.44
C ASN A 5 2.46 -17.74 -11.67
N PRO A 6 2.75 -16.97 -10.60
CA PRO A 6 3.44 -15.70 -10.72
C PRO A 6 4.92 -15.92 -11.07
N LEU A 7 5.52 -14.96 -11.78
CA LEU A 7 6.96 -14.88 -11.93
C LEU A 7 7.52 -13.82 -10.97
N ILE A 8 8.45 -14.23 -10.09
CA ILE A 8 9.12 -13.35 -9.14
C ILE A 8 10.58 -13.20 -9.56
N GLN A 9 11.06 -11.96 -9.65
CA GLN A 9 12.45 -11.64 -10.00
C GLN A 9 13.05 -10.64 -9.01
N SER A 10 14.35 -10.72 -8.77
CA SER A 10 15.08 -9.65 -8.05
C SER A 10 15.11 -8.38 -8.88
N LYS A 11 14.97 -7.21 -8.23
CA LYS A 11 15.21 -5.93 -8.89
C LYS A 11 16.69 -5.80 -9.23
N GLU A 12 16.99 -5.65 -10.51
CA GLU A 12 18.31 -5.24 -10.98
C GLU A 12 18.47 -3.72 -10.82
N ALA A 13 19.67 -3.26 -10.44
CA ALA A 13 19.94 -1.86 -10.13
C ALA A 13 19.95 -0.93 -11.38
N GLU A 14 20.03 -1.47 -12.60
CA GLU A 14 20.50 -0.70 -13.77
C GLU A 14 19.62 -0.75 -15.03
N ARG A 15 18.42 -1.36 -15.00
CA ARG A 15 17.53 -1.31 -16.17
C ARG A 15 16.51 -0.17 -16.06
N GLU A 16 16.79 0.91 -16.78
CA GLU A 16 15.87 1.98 -17.12
C GLU A 16 14.72 1.44 -18.01
N GLU A 17 13.78 0.70 -17.41
CA GLU A 17 12.46 0.58 -18.01
C GLU A 17 11.79 1.95 -17.95
N LYS A 18 11.12 2.33 -19.05
CA LYS A 18 10.44 3.63 -19.19
C LYS A 18 9.42 3.91 -18.07
N PHE A 19 9.00 2.88 -17.34
CA PHE A 19 8.16 2.98 -16.14
C PHE A 19 8.55 1.95 -15.07
N ASN A 20 9.37 2.35 -14.10
CA ASN A 20 9.75 1.53 -12.94
C ASN A 20 9.59 2.33 -11.64
N PRO A 21 8.37 2.43 -11.08
CA PRO A 21 8.12 3.20 -9.88
C PRO A 21 8.90 2.62 -8.69
N VAL A 22 9.42 3.51 -7.85
CA VAL A 22 10.16 3.11 -6.64
C VAL A 22 9.18 2.43 -5.69
N THR A 23 9.49 1.19 -5.33
CA THR A 23 8.79 0.46 -4.27
C THR A 23 9.80 -0.14 -3.30
N PRO A 24 9.47 -0.29 -2.00
CA PRO A 24 10.42 -0.73 -0.98
C PRO A 24 10.85 -2.21 -1.11
N SER A 25 10.13 -3.02 -1.88
CA SER A 25 10.48 -4.43 -2.11
C SER A 25 11.75 -4.56 -2.95
N ALA A 26 12.61 -5.53 -2.63
CA ALA A 26 13.76 -5.92 -3.45
C ALA A 26 13.38 -6.79 -4.67
N TYR A 27 12.12 -7.17 -4.79
CA TYR A 27 11.61 -8.05 -5.84
C TYR A 27 10.57 -7.34 -6.72
N LYS A 28 10.44 -7.82 -7.96
CA LYS A 28 9.36 -7.50 -8.90
C LYS A 28 8.47 -8.74 -9.07
N LEU A 29 7.16 -8.50 -9.10
CA LEU A 29 6.15 -9.48 -9.47
C LEU A 29 5.75 -9.24 -10.93
N LEU A 30 5.90 -10.25 -11.77
CA LEU A 30 5.57 -10.23 -13.19
C LEU A 30 4.38 -11.14 -13.43
N LEU A 31 3.37 -10.60 -14.11
CA LEU A 31 2.14 -11.30 -14.48
C LEU A 31 2.00 -11.29 -16.00
N SER A 32 1.59 -12.43 -16.56
CA SER A 32 1.29 -12.56 -17.99
C SER A 32 -0.03 -13.29 -18.13
N GLU A 33 -0.93 -12.80 -18.99
CA GLU A 33 -2.22 -13.47 -19.23
C GLU A 33 -2.05 -14.92 -19.75
N ASN A 34 -0.96 -15.19 -20.47
CA ASN A 34 -0.67 -16.51 -21.03
C ASN A 34 -0.13 -17.51 -20.00
N HIS A 35 0.41 -17.01 -18.88
CA HIS A 35 1.17 -17.83 -17.94
C HIS A 35 0.73 -17.68 -16.49
N SER A 36 -0.09 -16.69 -16.17
CA SER A 36 -0.55 -16.38 -14.81
C SER A 36 -2.05 -16.23 -14.78
N VAL A 37 -2.67 -16.54 -13.63
CA VAL A 37 -4.12 -16.35 -13.43
C VAL A 37 -4.35 -15.51 -12.19
N VAL A 38 -5.16 -14.46 -12.32
CA VAL A 38 -5.58 -13.62 -11.19
C VAL A 38 -7.03 -13.94 -10.84
N LYS A 39 -7.25 -14.44 -9.63
CA LYS A 39 -8.58 -14.78 -9.11
C LYS A 39 -9.00 -13.78 -8.04
N THR A 40 -10.21 -13.26 -8.15
CA THR A 40 -10.85 -12.52 -7.06
C THR A 40 -11.31 -13.52 -6.00
N SER A 41 -11.05 -13.19 -4.73
CA SER A 41 -11.43 -14.03 -3.58
C SER A 41 -12.45 -13.24 -2.79
N SER A 42 -13.55 -13.89 -2.40
CA SER A 42 -14.45 -13.29 -1.42
C SER A 42 -13.80 -13.37 -0.02
N CYS A 43 -14.16 -12.46 0.88
CA CYS A 43 -13.64 -12.48 2.26
C CYS A 43 -13.89 -13.83 2.95
N TYR A 44 -14.97 -14.53 2.58
CA TYR A 44 -15.38 -15.81 3.14
C TYR A 44 -14.60 -17.01 2.60
N ASP A 45 -14.01 -16.91 1.41
CA ASP A 45 -13.20 -17.98 0.79
C ASP A 45 -11.71 -17.83 1.08
N THR A 46 -11.32 -16.80 1.83
CA THR A 46 -9.92 -16.48 2.08
C THR A 46 -9.39 -17.28 3.26
N ASP A 47 -8.24 -17.94 3.10
CA ASP A 47 -7.53 -18.66 4.16
C ASP A 47 -7.42 -17.79 5.43
N THR A 48 -7.84 -18.31 6.58
CA THR A 48 -7.87 -17.56 7.84
C THR A 48 -6.51 -17.01 8.24
N ARG A 49 -5.42 -17.63 7.78
CA ARG A 49 -4.04 -17.16 7.97
C ARG A 49 -3.79 -15.80 7.30
N LEU A 50 -4.47 -15.53 6.19
CA LEU A 50 -4.34 -14.29 5.42
C LEU A 50 -5.20 -13.14 5.96
N LEU A 51 -6.14 -13.41 6.89
CA LEU A 51 -6.96 -12.36 7.51
C LEU A 51 -6.09 -11.32 8.25
N SER A 52 -4.96 -11.74 8.81
CA SER A 52 -3.99 -10.83 9.44
C SER A 52 -3.44 -9.77 8.48
N LEU A 53 -3.38 -10.06 7.18
CA LEU A 53 -2.90 -9.12 6.16
C LEU A 53 -3.94 -8.06 5.79
N LEU A 54 -5.23 -8.31 6.02
CA LEU A 54 -6.32 -7.35 5.69
C LEU A 54 -6.25 -6.07 6.51
N HIS A 55 -5.65 -6.14 7.70
CA HIS A 55 -5.51 -5.01 8.62
C HIS A 55 -4.12 -4.36 8.54
N LEU A 56 -3.25 -4.83 7.65
CA LEU A 56 -1.97 -4.17 7.45
C LEU A 56 -2.20 -2.84 6.72
N PRO A 57 -1.63 -1.74 7.24
CA PRO A 57 -1.77 -0.45 6.59
C PRO A 57 -1.10 -0.50 5.22
N VAL A 58 -1.83 -0.03 4.21
CA VAL A 58 -1.39 -0.01 2.79
C VAL A 58 -0.32 1.07 2.57
N LYS A 59 -0.16 1.99 3.52
CA LYS A 59 0.90 2.99 3.60
C LYS A 59 1.74 2.76 4.85
N ASP A 60 2.97 3.28 4.86
CA ASP A 60 3.81 3.27 6.05
C ASP A 60 3.05 3.93 7.21
N PRO A 61 2.93 3.29 8.39
CA PRO A 61 2.31 3.91 9.56
C PRO A 61 2.89 5.29 9.91
N GLN A 62 4.15 5.54 9.57
CA GLN A 62 4.84 6.80 9.81
C GLN A 62 4.50 7.90 8.80
N ASP A 63 3.72 7.61 7.76
CA ASP A 63 3.31 8.59 6.74
C ASP A 63 2.20 9.54 7.24
N TYR A 64 1.58 9.27 8.39
CA TYR A 64 0.45 10.05 8.90
C TYR A 64 0.82 10.95 10.08
N TYR A 65 0.38 12.20 10.01
CA TYR A 65 0.41 13.11 11.16
C TYR A 65 -0.77 12.85 12.09
N SER A 66 -0.52 12.82 13.39
CA SER A 66 -1.60 12.80 14.38
C SER A 66 -2.24 14.19 14.50
N LEU A 67 -3.51 14.25 14.89
CA LEU A 67 -4.18 15.53 15.17
C LEU A 67 -3.48 16.30 16.30
N GLY A 68 -2.94 15.60 17.30
CA GLY A 68 -2.18 16.21 18.39
C GLY A 68 -0.91 16.90 17.91
N ASP A 69 -0.16 16.25 17.00
CA ASP A 69 1.05 16.84 16.41
C ASP A 69 0.73 18.06 15.54
N ILE A 70 -0.39 18.03 14.82
CA ILE A 70 -0.87 19.17 14.03
C ILE A 70 -1.23 20.34 14.96
N VAL A 71 -1.91 20.09 16.08
CA VAL A 71 -2.23 21.15 17.05
C VAL A 71 -0.95 21.71 17.68
N ALA A 72 -0.01 20.86 18.07
CA ALA A 72 1.22 21.28 18.75
C ALA A 72 2.21 22.00 17.81
N ASN A 73 2.35 21.54 16.57
CA ASN A 73 3.43 21.95 15.66
C ASN A 73 2.93 22.58 14.35
N GLY A 74 1.62 22.76 14.18
CA GLY A 74 1.01 23.18 12.91
C GLY A 74 1.56 24.47 12.32
N GLN A 75 1.95 25.42 13.18
CA GLN A 75 2.57 26.68 12.75
C GLN A 75 3.90 26.48 12.01
N SER A 76 4.62 25.40 12.31
CA SER A 76 5.92 25.07 11.69
C SER A 76 5.79 24.28 10.38
N LEU A 77 4.57 23.98 9.94
CA LEU A 77 4.34 23.17 8.74
C LEU A 77 4.44 23.95 7.43
N HIS A 78 4.54 25.29 7.48
CA HIS A 78 4.86 26.15 6.33
C HIS A 78 4.06 25.85 5.04
N GLY A 79 2.75 25.55 5.16
CA GLY A 79 1.90 25.25 4.01
C GLY A 79 2.15 23.89 3.34
N ARG A 80 2.87 22.98 4.00
CA ARG A 80 3.05 21.60 3.53
C ARG A 80 1.73 20.82 3.51
N VAL A 81 1.58 19.95 2.52
CA VAL A 81 0.49 18.96 2.45
C VAL A 81 0.84 17.80 3.39
N LEU A 82 -0.13 17.38 4.20
CA LEU A 82 0.02 16.27 5.15
C LEU A 82 -0.97 15.15 4.86
N ASN A 83 -0.56 13.91 5.12
CA ASN A 83 -1.49 12.80 5.25
C ASN A 83 -1.98 12.71 6.70
N VAL A 84 -3.28 12.50 6.90
CA VAL A 84 -3.89 12.31 8.22
C VAL A 84 -4.73 11.04 8.20
N LEU A 85 -4.58 10.22 9.24
CA LEU A 85 -5.45 9.08 9.49
C LEU A 85 -6.26 9.40 10.77
N ALA A 86 -7.56 9.64 10.61
CA ALA A 86 -8.44 10.01 11.71
C ALA A 86 -9.80 9.33 11.57
N ALA A 87 -10.46 9.09 12.70
CA ALA A 87 -11.86 8.67 12.71
C ALA A 87 -12.77 9.87 12.44
N VAL A 88 -13.74 9.72 11.55
CA VAL A 88 -14.75 10.74 11.28
C VAL A 88 -15.79 10.70 12.40
N MET A 89 -15.90 11.78 13.17
CA MET A 89 -16.84 11.87 14.30
C MET A 89 -18.25 12.25 13.86
N ALA A 90 -18.38 13.21 12.95
CA ALA A 90 -19.65 13.65 12.38
C ALA A 90 -19.40 14.28 11.01
N VAL A 91 -20.40 14.23 10.13
CA VAL A 91 -20.43 14.93 8.83
C VAL A 91 -21.71 15.75 8.81
N SER A 92 -21.61 17.04 8.49
CA SER A 92 -22.76 17.93 8.26
C SER A 92 -22.88 18.26 6.78
N GLU A 93 -24.11 18.54 6.32
CA GLU A 93 -24.38 19.10 4.98
C GLU A 93 -23.92 20.56 4.84
#